data_AF-A0A8H7XZ36-F1
#
_entry.id   AF-A0A8H7XZ36-F1
#
_cell.length_a   1.000
_cell.length_b   1.000
_cell.length_c   1.000
_cell.angle_alpha   90.00
_cell.angle_beta   90.00
_cell.angle_gamma   90.00
#
_symmetry.space_group_name_H-M   'P 1'
#
loop_
_entity.id
_entity.type
_entity.pdbx_description
1 polymer ?
#
loop_
_entity_poly.entity_id
_entity_poly.type
_entity_poly.pdbx_seq_one_letter_code
_entity_poly.pdbx_strand_id
1 'polypeptide(L)' 'MLGKIVHLGIDALLISAFLAGVKRTTGLTPALSQVPNKDVRAWLNSYLEFGEYAFDFAVVVFGRSSSFERKRS' A
#
# COMPACT_ATOMS: atom_id res chain seq x y z
N MET A 1 4.15 24.96 4.05
CA MET A 1 3.80 23.79 4.90
C MET A 1 2.96 22.76 4.14
N LEU A 2 1.95 23.18 3.37
CA LEU A 2 1.08 22.26 2.59
C LEU A 2 1.83 21.28 1.70
N GLY A 3 2.81 21.75 0.91
CA GLY A 3 3.59 20.87 0.03
C GLY A 3 4.29 19.72 0.77
N LYS A 4 4.86 19.98 1.96
CA LYS A 4 5.55 18.95 2.75
C LYS A 4 4.58 17.91 3.30
N ILE A 5 3.37 18.31 3.69
CA ILE A 5 2.32 17.39 4.15
C ILE A 5 1.88 16.49 2.99
N VAL A 6 1.67 17.07 1.80
CA VAL A 6 1.29 16.31 0.61
C VAL A 6 2.37 15.30 0.25
N HIS A 7 3.65 15.69 0.24
CA HIS A 7 4.74 14.75 -0.02
C HIS A 7 4.77 13.60 0.99
N LEU A 8 4.70 13.89 2.28
CA LEU A 8 4.68 12.84 3.31
C LEU A 8 3.46 11.92 3.17
N GLY A 9 2.31 12.45 2.79
CA GLY A 9 1.11 11.66 2.51
C GLY A 9 1.29 10.73 1.30
N ILE A 10 1.88 11.24 0.22
CA ILE A 10 2.21 10.44 -0.98
C ILE A 10 3.24 9.37 -0.63
N ASP A 11 4.30 9.72 0.11
CA ASP A 11 5.34 8.77 0.51
C ASP A 11 4.75 7.64 1.36
N ALA A 12 3.88 7.97 2.32
CA ALA A 12 3.17 6.97 3.11
C ALA A 12 2.28 6.07 2.24
N LEU A 13 1.50 6.65 1.32
CA LEU A 13 0.69 5.88 0.37
C LEU A 13 1.54 4.92 -0.47
N LEU A 14 2.70 5.38 -0.96
CA LEU A 14 3.60 4.57 -1.78
C LEU A 14 4.21 3.42 -0.97
N ILE A 15 4.62 3.68 0.27
CA ILE A 15 5.15 2.65 1.17
C ILE A 15 4.08 1.59 1.46
N SER A 16 2.84 1.98 1.77
CA SER A 16 1.78 1.02 2.04
C SER A 16 1.42 0.19 0.81
N ALA A 17 1.31 0.81 -0.37
CA ALA A 17 1.05 0.11 -1.64
C ALA A 17 2.20 -0.84 -2.02
N PHE A 18 3.45 -0.46 -1.76
CA PHE A 18 4.61 -1.34 -1.96
C PHE A 18 4.53 -2.58 -1.06
N LEU A 19 4.24 -2.39 0.24
CA LEU A 19 4.08 -3.50 1.19
C LEU A 19 2.92 -4.43 0.81
N ALA A 20 1.83 -3.88 0.27
CA ALA A 20 0.74 -4.68 -0.30
C ALA A 20 1.23 -5.58 -1.45
N GLY A 21 2.06 -5.05 -2.35
CA GLY A 21 2.71 -5.83 -3.41
C GLY A 21 3.61 -6.95 -2.87
N VAL A 22 4.43 -6.66 -1.85
CA VAL A 22 5.26 -7.67 -1.17
C VAL A 22 4.40 -8.79 -0.57
N LYS A 23 3.33 -8.44 0.15
CA LYS A 23 2.40 -9.42 0.73
C LYS A 23 1.77 -10.31 -0.34
N ARG A 24 1.34 -9.75 -1.47
CA ARG A 24 0.69 -10.50 -2.56
C ARG A 24 1.62 -11.45 -3.31
N THR A 25 2.89 -11.08 -3.42
CA THR A 25 3.89 -11.86 -4.18
C THR A 25 4.64 -12.88 -3.33
N THR A 26 4.81 -12.61 -2.03
CA THR A 26 5.64 -13.44 -1.14
C THR A 26 4.89 -14.00 0.07
N GLY A 27 3.71 -13.46 0.40
CA GLY A 27 2.98 -13.77 1.63
C GLY A 27 3.53 -13.06 2.88
N LEU A 28 4.63 -12.31 2.79
CA LEU A 28 5.23 -11.63 3.93
C LEU A 28 4.44 -10.38 4.33
N THR A 29 4.21 -10.21 5.63
CA THR A 29 3.56 -9.02 6.20
C THR A 29 4.39 -8.46 7.35
N PRO A 30 4.32 -7.15 7.63
CA PRO A 30 4.87 -6.60 8.87
C PRO A 30 4.29 -7.34 10.09
N ALA A 31 5.15 -7.69 11.04
CA ALA A 31 4.76 -8.46 12.23
C ALA A 31 4.06 -7.56 13.26
N LEU A 32 2.81 -7.20 12.99
CA LEU A 32 2.01 -6.31 13.84
C LEU A 32 1.76 -6.88 15.25
N SER A 33 1.90 -8.20 15.42
CA SER A 33 1.88 -8.86 16.73
C SER A 33 2.98 -8.35 17.67
N GLN A 34 4.11 -7.87 17.14
CA GLN A 34 5.21 -7.32 17.93
C GLN A 34 4.94 -5.90 18.42
N VAL A 35 3.90 -5.21 17.93
CA VAL A 35 3.57 -3.85 18.34
C VAL A 35 2.80 -3.89 19.66
N PRO A 36 3.35 -3.45 20.80
CA PRO A 36 2.74 -3.65 22.11
C PRO A 36 1.46 -2.83 22.31
N ASN A 37 1.37 -1.64 21.72
CA ASN A 37 0.21 -0.77 21.84
C ASN A 37 -0.89 -1.19 20.86
N LYS A 38 -2.09 -1.48 21.38
CA LYS A 38 -3.25 -1.94 20.60
C LYS A 38 -3.74 -0.89 19.60
N ASP A 39 -3.77 0.38 19.98
CA ASP A 39 -4.27 1.46 19.12
C ASP A 39 -3.30 1.71 17.96
N VAL A 40 -2.00 1.74 18.24
CA VAL A 40 -0.96 1.84 17.19
C VAL A 40 -1.05 0.65 16.24
N ARG A 41 -1.28 -0.55 16.77
CA ARG A 41 -1.48 -1.75 15.94
C ARG A 41 -2.70 -1.63 15.04
N ALA A 42 -3.81 -1.10 15.55
CA ALA A 42 -5.03 -0.87 14.76
C ALA A 42 -4.77 0.16 13.65
N TRP A 43 -4.09 1.26 13.95
CA TRP A 43 -3.69 2.25 12.96
C TRP A 43 -2.78 1.68 11.87
N LEU A 44 -1.80 0.86 12.25
CA LEU A 44 -0.92 0.19 11.29
C LEU A 44 -1.69 -0.81 10.42
N ASN A 45 -2.66 -1.55 10.98
CA ASN A 45 -3.56 -2.40 10.20
C ASN A 45 -4.31 -1.57 9.15
N SER A 46 -5.00 -0.50 9.55
CA SER A 46 -5.74 0.37 8.63
C SER A 46 -4.83 0.99 7.56
N TYR A 47 -3.60 1.36 7.93
CA TYR A 47 -2.62 1.90 7.00
C TYR A 47 -2.16 0.88 5.95
N LEU A 48 -1.92 -0.38 6.35
CA LEU A 48 -1.56 -1.45 5.43
C LEU A 48 -2.73 -1.85 4.53
N GLU A 49 -3.95 -1.93 5.07
CA GLU A 49 -5.18 -2.17 4.31
C GLU A 49 -5.40 -1.08 3.26
N PHE A 50 -5.15 0.18 3.62
CA PHE A 50 -5.22 1.30 2.67
C PHE A 50 -4.23 1.14 1.51
N GLY A 51 -3.03 0.59 1.78
CA GLY A 51 -2.07 0.23 0.75
C GLY A 51 -2.58 -0.83 -0.22
N GLU A 52 -3.31 -1.84 0.27
CA GLU A 52 -3.93 -2.85 -0.59
C GLU A 52 -5.00 -2.23 -1.51
N TYR A 53 -5.87 -1.37 -0.97
CA TYR A 53 -6.86 -0.66 -1.78
C TYR A 53 -6.21 0.25 -2.83
N ALA A 54 -5.17 0.99 -2.45
CA ALA A 54 -4.44 1.86 -3.37
C ALA A 54 -3.76 1.06 -4.48
N PHE A 55 -3.17 -0.09 -4.15
CA PHE A 55 -2.56 -0.98 -5.12
C PHE A 55 -3.60 -1.55 -6.10
N ASP A 56 -4.76 -2.00 -5.60
CA ASP A 56 -5.86 -2.47 -6.45
C ASP A 56 -6.36 -1.39 -7.40
N PHE A 57 -6.57 -0.19 -6.87
CA PHE A 57 -6.97 0.95 -7.67
C PHE A 57 -5.94 1.24 -8.78
N ALA A 58 -4.65 1.22 -8.46
CA ALA A 58 -3.58 1.40 -9.43
C ALA A 58 -3.64 0.32 -10.54
N VAL A 59 -3.83 -0.95 -10.18
CA VAL A 59 -3.97 -2.05 -11.16
C VAL A 59 -5.18 -1.84 -12.07
N VAL A 60 -6.32 -1.37 -11.54
CA VAL A 60 -7.51 -1.04 -12.35
C VAL A 60 -7.20 0.09 -13.33
N VAL A 61 -6.56 1.17 -12.86
CA VAL A 61 -6.17 2.31 -13.70
C VAL A 61 -5.20 1.87 -14.79
N PHE A 62 -4.16 1.11 -14.44
CA PHE A 62 -3.17 0.60 -15.40
C PHE A 62 -3.81 -0.36 -16.40
N GLY A 63 -4.69 -1.25 -15.96
CA GLY A 63 -5.39 -2.19 -16.84
C GLY A 63 -6.33 -1.53 -17.84
N ARG A 64 -6.74 -0.28 -17.60
CA ARG A 64 -7.56 0.53 -18.52
C ARG A 64 -6.74 1.48 -19.40
N SER A 65 -5.45 1.63 -19.11
CA SER A 65 -4.55 2.53 -19.84
C SER A 65 -3.94 1.81 -21.04
N SER A 66 -3.89 2.48 -22.20
CA SER A 66 -3.20 1.99 -23.39
C SER A 66 -1.68 1.95 -23.23
N SER A 67 -1.13 2.60 -22.20
CA SER A 67 0.31 2.61 -21.91
C SER A 67 0.80 1.33 -21.21
N PHE A 68 -0.11 0.46 -20.77
CA PHE A 68 0.23 -0.79 -20.07
C PHE A 68 -0.31 -2.00 -20.84
N GLU A 69 0.47 -3.07 -20.86
CA GLU A 69 0.08 -4.35 -21.43
C GLU A 69 -0.04 -5.42 -20.33
N ARG A 70 -1.03 -6.30 -20.44
CA ARG A 70 -1.19 -7.44 -19.52
C ARG A 70 -0.56 -8.68 -20.16
N LYS A 71 0.65 -9.03 -19.72
CA LYS A 71 1.25 -10.32 -20.04
C LYS A 71 0.75 -11.36 -19.05
N ARG A 72 -0.01 -12.35 -19.53
CA ARG A 72 -0.30 -13.57 -18.77
C ARG A 72 0.86 -14.53 -19.01
N SER A 73 1.70 -14.70 -18.01
CA SER A 73 2.73 -15.77 -17.99
C SER A 73 2.11 -17.08 -17.52
#